data_AF-A0A1G0ZNR8-F1
#
_entry.id   AF-A0A1G0ZNR8-F1
#
_cell.length_a   1.000
_cell.length_b   1.000
_cell.length_c   1.000
_cell.angle_alpha   90.00
_cell.angle_beta   90.00
_cell.angle_gamma   90.00
#
_symmetry.space_group_name_H-M   'P 1'
#
loop_
_entity.id
_entity.type
_entity.pdbx_description
1 polymer ?
#
loop_
_entity_poly.entity_id
_entity_poly.type
_entity_poly.pdbx_seq_one_letter_code
_entity_poly.pdbx_strand_id
1 'polypeptide(L)'
;MSLGNNSKLFVDPSDVKEMKSIEVSIYADESRSTELEMDFADKENWMYIGILIVPETIKEALLDELKSNRCKNKNTWDKCPHFKCLYHDKNNKEVHFDKLISKDDYYIADRWIDFFMNDRAKTHFYILGINTKEIDRSYFGALKGQDDTIYNRFFRTAISKSLRYYFSDYDKIVVNHICHDNSDSLKTHEHFPWHSIFKIENDISEDKLPITFKCREITFVDSDHRISGSDESHFIQYIDLLLGAVRLCFHGNVKNDNKNLIALKTIPIVKRIADESSWRNPNSRFCYHKRCSIDFFPKQKLSAEDNFLYKESKRLNCFYKNRPILIDDDKQPRLF
;
A
#
# COMPACT_ATOMS: atom_id res chain seq x y z
N MET A 1 41.59 36.27 47.87
CA MET A 1 40.67 36.74 46.82
C MET A 1 40.26 35.54 45.98
N SER A 2 39.00 35.53 45.55
CA SER A 2 38.16 34.36 45.26
C SER A 2 38.67 33.42 44.17
N LEU A 3 38.57 32.11 44.45
CA LEU A 3 38.60 31.02 43.48
C LEU A 3 37.29 31.03 42.67
N GLY A 4 37.41 30.81 41.36
CA GLY A 4 36.29 30.76 40.42
C GLY A 4 35.56 29.43 40.47
N ASN A 5 34.23 29.49 40.62
CA ASN A 5 33.33 28.34 40.57
C ASN A 5 33.15 27.87 39.12
N ASN A 6 33.68 26.69 38.80
CA ASN A 6 33.27 25.90 37.64
C ASN A 6 31.98 25.14 37.99
N SER A 7 30.83 25.72 37.66
CA SER A 7 29.55 24.99 37.70
C SER A 7 29.50 24.02 36.51
N LYS A 8 29.86 22.76 36.77
CA LYS A 8 29.51 21.63 35.89
C LYS A 8 27.98 21.58 35.79
N LEU A 9 27.45 21.82 34.60
CA LEU A 9 26.09 21.43 34.22
C LEU A 9 26.03 19.90 34.27
N PHE A 10 25.56 19.37 35.41
CA PHE A 10 25.13 17.98 35.50
C PHE A 10 23.77 17.91 34.81
N VAL A 11 23.74 17.34 33.59
CA VAL A 11 22.50 16.87 32.99
C VAL A 11 22.07 15.64 33.79
N ASP A 12 20.86 15.67 34.35
CA ASP A 12 20.29 14.54 35.06
C ASP A 12 20.18 13.35 34.09
N PRO A 13 20.79 12.17 34.38
CA PRO A 13 20.68 10.99 33.54
C PRO A 13 19.24 10.53 33.31
N SER A 14 18.26 11.02 34.10
CA SER A 14 16.83 10.72 33.90
C SER A 14 16.18 11.47 32.74
N ASP A 15 16.83 12.47 32.13
CA ASP A 15 16.27 13.30 31.04
C ASP A 15 16.66 12.82 29.63
N VAL A 16 17.36 11.68 29.49
CA VAL A 16 17.58 11.07 28.18
C VAL A 16 16.31 10.34 27.75
N LYS A 17 15.41 11.05 27.05
CA LYS A 17 14.24 10.43 26.41
C LYS A 17 14.74 9.31 25.48
N GLU A 18 14.40 8.07 25.82
CA GLU A 18 14.75 6.91 25.01
C GLU A 18 14.13 7.06 23.61
N MET A 19 14.97 7.05 22.58
CA MET A 19 14.55 7.22 21.19
C MET A 19 13.77 5.99 20.74
N LYS A 20 12.49 6.14 20.43
CA LYS A 20 11.65 5.06 19.93
C LYS A 20 11.86 4.87 18.44
N SER A 21 12.41 3.72 18.04
CA SER A 21 12.54 3.34 16.64
C SER A 21 11.64 2.16 16.28
N ILE A 22 11.14 2.12 15.05
CA ILE A 22 10.48 0.95 14.47
C ILE A 22 11.24 0.44 13.25
N GLU A 23 11.36 -0.88 13.12
CA GLU A 23 11.87 -1.54 11.93
C GLU A 23 10.73 -2.13 11.10
N VAL A 24 10.76 -1.89 9.79
CA VAL A 24 9.72 -2.34 8.87
C VAL A 24 10.29 -2.86 7.55
N SER A 25 9.56 -3.76 6.90
CA SER A 25 9.71 -4.14 5.49
C SER A 25 8.53 -3.63 4.67
N ILE A 26 8.77 -3.30 3.41
CA ILE A 26 7.76 -2.77 2.48
C ILE A 26 7.57 -3.75 1.32
N TYR A 27 6.31 -3.98 0.95
CA TYR A 27 5.93 -4.81 -0.19
C TYR A 27 5.01 -4.00 -1.09
N ALA A 28 5.25 -4.05 -2.39
CA ALA A 28 4.55 -3.22 -3.33
C ALA A 28 4.12 -3.99 -4.58
N ASP A 29 3.03 -3.51 -5.15
CA ASP A 29 2.49 -3.98 -6.42
C ASP A 29 1.79 -2.80 -7.13
N GLU A 30 1.60 -2.92 -8.44
CA GLU A 30 0.97 -1.90 -9.27
C GLU A 30 -0.18 -2.42 -10.13
N SER A 31 -1.14 -1.53 -10.38
CA SER A 31 -2.07 -1.71 -11.48
C SER A 31 -1.91 -0.54 -12.46
N ARG A 32 -1.42 -0.86 -13.66
CA ARG A 32 -1.22 0.14 -14.73
C ARG A 32 -2.47 0.29 -15.59
N SER A 33 -2.73 1.54 -15.96
CA SER A 33 -3.64 1.96 -17.05
C SER A 33 -5.00 1.26 -17.08
N THR A 34 -5.80 1.47 -16.05
CA THR A 34 -7.22 1.07 -16.06
C THR A 34 -8.06 2.21 -16.61
N GLU A 35 -8.59 2.03 -17.83
CA GLU A 35 -9.58 2.94 -18.39
C GLU A 35 -10.92 2.78 -17.66
N LEU A 36 -11.49 3.90 -17.21
CA LEU A 36 -12.85 3.93 -16.71
C LEU A 36 -13.71 4.67 -17.75
N GLU A 37 -14.66 3.94 -18.33
CA GLU A 37 -15.71 4.53 -19.14
C GLU A 37 -16.81 5.01 -18.21
N MET A 38 -17.06 6.32 -18.19
CA MET A 38 -18.21 6.90 -17.50
C MET A 38 -19.24 7.28 -18.55
N ASP A 39 -20.51 6.93 -18.30
CA ASP A 39 -21.61 7.31 -19.18
C ASP A 39 -21.59 8.83 -19.38
N PHE A 40 -21.39 9.26 -20.64
CA PHE A 40 -21.38 10.66 -21.10
C PHE A 40 -20.17 11.55 -20.72
N ALA A 41 -19.05 10.99 -20.22
CA ALA A 41 -17.81 11.75 -19.96
C ALA A 41 -16.59 11.20 -20.72
N ASP A 42 -15.55 12.05 -20.83
CA ASP A 42 -14.23 11.61 -21.30
C ASP A 42 -13.73 10.42 -20.46
N LYS A 43 -13.18 9.40 -21.11
CA LYS A 43 -12.61 8.23 -20.43
C LYS A 43 -11.58 8.68 -19.39
N GLU A 44 -11.65 8.21 -18.15
CA GLU A 44 -10.55 8.42 -17.20
C GLU A 44 -9.47 7.35 -17.43
N ASN A 45 -8.21 7.66 -17.07
CA ASN A 45 -7.15 6.66 -17.06
C ASN A 45 -6.48 6.64 -15.69
N TRP A 46 -6.48 5.49 -15.03
CA TRP A 46 -5.97 5.35 -13.68
C TRP A 46 -4.79 4.40 -13.58
N MET A 47 -3.82 4.80 -12.76
CA MET A 47 -2.76 3.95 -12.25
C MET A 47 -2.94 3.81 -10.74
N TYR A 48 -2.68 2.63 -10.19
CA TYR A 48 -2.72 2.39 -8.75
C TYR A 48 -1.38 1.86 -8.25
N ILE A 49 -0.99 2.33 -7.07
CA ILE A 49 0.16 1.85 -6.30
C ILE A 49 -0.36 1.24 -5.01
N GLY A 50 -0.07 -0.03 -4.77
CA GLY A 50 -0.31 -0.71 -3.50
C GLY A 50 0.99 -0.77 -2.70
N ILE A 51 0.93 -0.36 -1.43
CA ILE A 51 2.03 -0.47 -0.47
C ILE A 51 1.53 -1.22 0.75
N LEU A 52 2.17 -2.33 1.12
CA LEU A 52 2.01 -3.01 2.40
C LEU A 52 3.28 -2.75 3.23
N ILE A 53 3.10 -2.30 4.46
CA ILE A 53 4.19 -2.08 5.41
C ILE A 53 4.05 -3.07 6.55
N VAL A 54 5.10 -3.85 6.79
CA VAL A 54 5.10 -4.91 7.79
C VAL A 54 6.18 -4.62 8.82
N PRO A 55 5.82 -4.24 10.05
CA PRO A 55 6.79 -4.18 11.14
C PRO A 55 7.44 -5.53 11.38
N GLU A 56 8.77 -5.55 11.54
CA GLU A 56 9.52 -6.80 11.69
C GLU A 56 9.03 -7.62 12.89
N THR A 57 8.63 -6.95 13.97
CA THR A 57 8.12 -7.58 15.19
C THR A 57 6.84 -8.42 14.98
N ILE A 58 6.13 -8.22 13.86
CA ILE A 58 4.90 -8.96 13.54
C ILE A 58 4.95 -9.68 12.19
N LYS A 59 6.09 -9.62 11.49
CA LYS A 59 6.24 -10.17 10.13
C LYS A 59 5.94 -11.66 10.08
N GLU A 60 6.55 -12.44 10.96
CA GLU A 60 6.32 -13.89 11.07
C GLU A 60 4.85 -14.20 11.40
N ALA A 61 4.26 -13.45 12.33
CA ALA A 61 2.87 -13.65 12.71
C ALA A 61 1.90 -13.35 11.56
N LEU A 62 2.14 -12.31 10.76
CA LEU A 62 1.32 -12.03 9.58
C LEU A 62 1.52 -13.10 8.49
N LEU A 63 2.76 -13.53 8.25
CA LEU A 63 3.07 -14.61 7.31
C LEU A 63 2.36 -15.90 7.69
N ASP A 64 2.43 -16.29 8.97
CA ASP A 64 1.74 -17.46 9.50
C ASP A 64 0.23 -17.38 9.29
N GLU A 65 -0.38 -16.21 9.47
CA GLU A 65 -1.82 -16.02 9.21
C GLU A 65 -2.12 -16.21 7.72
N LEU A 66 -1.34 -15.61 6.82
CA LEU A 66 -1.53 -15.76 5.37
C LEU A 66 -1.37 -17.23 4.94
N LYS A 67 -0.31 -17.90 5.41
CA LYS A 67 -0.02 -19.31 5.13
C LYS A 67 -1.12 -20.21 5.73
N SER A 68 -1.49 -20.03 6.99
CA SER A 68 -2.55 -20.81 7.64
C SER A 68 -3.88 -20.67 6.89
N ASN A 69 -4.23 -19.46 6.46
CA ASN A 69 -5.45 -19.19 5.69
C ASN A 69 -5.39 -19.69 4.24
N ARG A 70 -4.28 -20.22 3.74
CA ARG A 70 -4.30 -20.96 2.47
C ARG A 70 -5.06 -22.27 2.61
N CYS A 71 -5.01 -22.94 3.76
CA CYS A 71 -5.80 -24.14 4.05
C CYS A 71 -6.98 -23.82 4.98
N LYS A 72 -8.05 -24.61 4.94
CA LYS A 72 -9.17 -24.48 5.91
C LYS A 72 -8.82 -25.02 7.32
N ASN A 73 -7.58 -25.45 7.54
CA ASN A 73 -7.14 -26.09 8.79
C ASN A 73 -6.49 -25.08 9.73
N LYS A 74 -6.65 -25.29 11.04
CA LYS A 74 -6.08 -24.44 12.11
C LYS A 74 -4.56 -24.53 12.28
N ASN A 75 -3.87 -25.32 11.44
CA ASN A 75 -2.42 -25.48 11.51
C ASN A 75 -1.76 -24.54 10.48
N THR A 76 -0.55 -24.07 10.77
CA THR A 76 0.27 -23.35 9.79
C THR A 76 0.48 -24.22 8.56
N TRP A 77 0.57 -23.59 7.38
CA TRP A 77 0.69 -24.29 6.09
C TRP A 77 1.78 -25.36 6.11
N ASP A 78 2.96 -25.01 6.62
CA ASP A 78 4.14 -25.89 6.69
C ASP A 78 3.96 -27.04 7.68
N LYS A 79 3.04 -26.90 8.64
CA LYS A 79 2.66 -27.92 9.63
C LYS A 79 1.31 -28.57 9.28
N CYS A 80 0.77 -28.29 8.10
CA CYS A 80 -0.45 -28.90 7.64
C CYS A 80 -0.15 -30.37 7.32
N PRO A 81 -0.90 -31.35 7.88
CA PRO A 81 -0.66 -32.74 7.56
C PRO A 81 -1.09 -32.99 6.10
N HIS A 82 -0.15 -32.93 5.15
CA HIS A 82 -0.41 -33.05 3.70
C HIS A 82 -1.37 -34.20 3.40
N PHE A 83 -1.09 -35.39 3.94
CA PHE A 83 -1.88 -36.60 3.74
C PHE A 83 -3.33 -36.54 4.28
N LYS A 84 -3.64 -35.60 5.18
CA LYS A 84 -4.99 -35.37 5.72
C LYS A 84 -5.65 -34.10 5.18
N CYS A 85 -4.93 -33.28 4.41
CA CYS A 85 -5.45 -32.01 3.92
C CYS A 85 -5.79 -32.10 2.44
N LEU A 86 -7.09 -32.17 2.13
CA LEU A 86 -7.62 -32.23 0.77
C LEU A 86 -7.29 -30.98 -0.09
N TYR A 87 -6.81 -29.91 0.54
CA TYR A 87 -6.61 -28.61 -0.08
C TYR A 87 -5.13 -28.21 -0.19
N HIS A 88 -4.20 -28.90 0.48
CA HIS A 88 -2.82 -28.45 0.57
C HIS A 88 -2.16 -28.35 -0.81
N ASP A 89 -2.10 -29.45 -1.56
CA ASP A 89 -1.45 -29.44 -2.87
C ASP A 89 -2.17 -28.52 -3.88
N LYS A 90 -3.51 -28.43 -3.78
CA LYS A 90 -4.34 -27.57 -4.66
C LYS A 90 -4.16 -26.08 -4.39
N ASN A 91 -3.91 -25.71 -3.13
CA ASN A 91 -3.77 -24.31 -2.71
C ASN A 91 -2.30 -23.86 -2.70
N ASN A 92 -1.37 -24.76 -3.04
CA ASN A 92 0.04 -24.45 -3.31
C ASN A 92 0.18 -23.77 -4.68
N LYS A 93 -0.28 -22.52 -4.74
CA LYS A 93 -0.32 -21.72 -5.97
C LYS A 93 -0.29 -20.22 -5.67
N GLU A 94 0.12 -19.46 -6.68
CA GLU A 94 -0.01 -18.01 -6.72
C GLU A 94 -1.47 -17.59 -6.53
N VAL A 95 -1.70 -16.62 -5.64
CA VAL A 95 -2.96 -15.89 -5.49
C VAL A 95 -2.75 -14.54 -6.14
N HIS A 96 -3.41 -14.31 -7.27
CA HIS A 96 -3.36 -13.04 -7.97
C HIS A 96 -4.78 -12.61 -8.31
N PHE A 97 -5.15 -11.38 -7.94
CA PHE A 97 -6.49 -10.81 -8.10
C PHE A 97 -6.99 -10.95 -9.54
N ASP A 98 -6.13 -10.68 -10.52
CA ASP A 98 -6.57 -10.73 -11.90
C ASP A 98 -6.77 -12.15 -12.44
N LYS A 99 -6.21 -13.16 -11.76
CA LYS A 99 -6.33 -14.59 -12.06
C LYS A 99 -7.38 -15.31 -11.18
N LEU A 100 -8.28 -14.61 -10.49
CA LEU A 100 -9.36 -15.21 -9.68
C LEU A 100 -10.48 -15.85 -10.54
N ILE A 101 -10.13 -16.86 -11.35
CA ILE A 101 -11.04 -17.53 -12.27
C ILE A 101 -11.53 -18.86 -11.65
N SER A 102 -10.64 -19.62 -11.03
CA SER A 102 -11.03 -20.91 -10.43
C SER A 102 -11.63 -20.73 -9.03
N LYS A 103 -12.45 -21.71 -8.62
CA LYS A 103 -12.99 -21.77 -7.25
C LYS A 103 -11.87 -21.82 -6.20
N ASP A 104 -10.79 -22.53 -6.50
CA ASP A 104 -9.69 -22.69 -5.56
C ASP A 104 -8.93 -21.37 -5.36
N ASP A 105 -8.74 -20.55 -6.42
CA ASP A 105 -8.14 -19.21 -6.30
C ASP A 105 -9.03 -18.31 -5.44
N TYR A 106 -10.33 -18.29 -5.77
CA TYR A 106 -11.33 -17.53 -5.05
C TYR A 106 -11.33 -17.85 -3.56
N TYR A 107 -11.31 -19.13 -3.17
CA TYR A 107 -11.43 -19.50 -1.76
C TYR A 107 -10.20 -19.10 -0.92
N ILE A 108 -9.00 -19.06 -1.51
CA ILE A 108 -7.82 -18.54 -0.79
C ILE A 108 -7.95 -17.03 -0.62
N ALA A 109 -8.29 -16.32 -1.71
CA ALA A 109 -8.53 -14.89 -1.68
C ALA A 109 -9.61 -14.50 -0.67
N ASP A 110 -10.72 -15.23 -0.64
CA ASP A 110 -11.85 -15.02 0.26
C ASP A 110 -11.44 -15.13 1.73
N ARG A 111 -10.61 -16.11 2.08
CA ARG A 111 -10.07 -16.28 3.44
C ARG A 111 -9.06 -15.19 3.79
N TRP A 112 -8.22 -14.75 2.86
CA TRP A 112 -7.29 -13.64 3.10
C TRP A 112 -8.03 -12.31 3.29
N ILE A 113 -9.12 -12.07 2.55
CA ILE A 113 -9.99 -10.93 2.80
C ILE A 113 -10.73 -11.09 4.13
N ASP A 114 -11.21 -12.27 4.50
CA ASP A 114 -11.81 -12.49 5.84
C ASP A 114 -10.83 -12.18 6.96
N PHE A 115 -9.59 -12.65 6.83
CA PHE A 115 -8.51 -12.30 7.75
C PHE A 115 -8.36 -10.77 7.82
N PHE A 116 -8.22 -10.09 6.68
CA PHE A 116 -8.08 -8.64 6.62
C PHE A 116 -9.25 -7.89 7.29
N MET A 117 -10.49 -8.30 7.01
CA MET A 117 -11.68 -7.66 7.57
C MET A 117 -11.80 -7.84 9.10
N ASN A 118 -11.16 -8.87 9.64
CA ASN A 118 -11.10 -9.16 11.07
C ASN A 118 -9.79 -8.74 11.75
N ASP A 119 -8.77 -8.38 10.98
CA ASP A 119 -7.50 -7.92 11.50
C ASP A 119 -7.63 -6.52 12.16
N ARG A 120 -6.98 -6.36 13.31
CA ARG A 120 -7.01 -5.16 14.13
C ARG A 120 -5.63 -4.58 14.43
N ALA A 121 -4.56 -5.24 13.96
CA ALA A 121 -3.21 -4.80 14.26
C ALA A 121 -2.17 -5.06 13.16
N LYS A 122 -2.30 -6.14 12.38
CA LYS A 122 -1.17 -6.66 11.59
C LYS A 122 -0.98 -5.96 10.25
N THR A 123 -2.06 -5.74 9.53
CA THR A 123 -2.02 -5.18 8.18
C THR A 123 -1.90 -3.66 8.24
N HIS A 124 -0.83 -3.11 7.66
CA HIS A 124 -0.71 -1.69 7.37
C HIS A 124 -0.56 -1.52 5.87
N PHE A 125 -1.55 -0.95 5.19
CA PHE A 125 -1.49 -0.80 3.74
C PHE A 125 -1.90 0.59 3.29
N TYR A 126 -1.35 1.05 2.18
CA TYR A 126 -1.66 2.31 1.54
C TYR A 126 -1.91 2.08 0.06
N ILE A 127 -3.03 2.57 -0.46
CA ILE A 127 -3.33 2.56 -1.89
C ILE A 127 -3.41 3.99 -2.40
N LEU A 128 -2.70 4.27 -3.49
CA LEU A 128 -2.76 5.56 -4.18
C LEU A 128 -3.27 5.36 -5.60
N GLY A 129 -4.45 5.89 -5.90
CA GLY A 129 -4.97 6.02 -7.26
C GLY A 129 -4.52 7.33 -7.90
N ILE A 130 -4.06 7.27 -9.15
CA ILE A 130 -3.52 8.39 -9.91
C ILE A 130 -4.28 8.49 -11.22
N ASN A 131 -5.03 9.56 -11.44
CA ASN A 131 -5.63 9.87 -12.74
C ASN A 131 -4.55 10.47 -13.65
N THR A 132 -4.07 9.67 -14.60
CA THR A 132 -2.95 10.04 -15.48
C THR A 132 -3.33 11.00 -16.59
N LYS A 133 -4.63 11.24 -16.83
CA LYS A 133 -5.11 12.27 -17.78
C LYS A 133 -5.16 13.67 -17.18
N GLU A 134 -5.26 13.74 -15.85
CA GLU A 134 -5.37 15.00 -15.11
C GLU A 134 -4.01 15.54 -14.65
N ILE A 135 -2.91 14.86 -14.98
CA ILE A 135 -1.55 15.31 -14.71
C ILE A 135 -0.90 15.89 -15.96
N ASP A 136 -0.19 17.00 -15.81
CA ASP A 136 0.66 17.51 -16.87
C ASP A 136 1.94 16.67 -16.98
N ARG A 137 1.97 15.82 -18.01
CA ARG A 137 3.06 14.88 -18.27
C ARG A 137 4.37 15.58 -18.65
N SER A 138 4.34 16.85 -19.09
CA SER A 138 5.55 17.59 -19.44
C SER A 138 6.54 17.74 -18.27
N TYR A 139 6.06 17.66 -17.03
CA TYR A 139 6.88 17.71 -15.81
C TYR A 139 7.62 16.40 -15.48
N PHE A 140 7.47 15.36 -16.30
CA PHE A 140 8.01 14.02 -16.04
C PHE A 140 9.06 13.58 -17.06
N GLY A 141 9.68 14.54 -17.74
CA GLY A 141 10.79 14.28 -18.66
C GLY A 141 10.35 13.73 -20.01
N ALA A 142 11.27 13.03 -20.69
CA ALA A 142 11.09 12.55 -22.04
C ALA A 142 9.93 11.52 -22.16
N LEU A 143 9.32 11.43 -23.34
CA LEU A 143 8.18 10.54 -23.61
C LEU A 143 8.50 9.06 -23.38
N LYS A 144 9.72 8.62 -23.72
CA LYS A 144 10.15 7.24 -23.50
C LYS A 144 10.43 7.02 -22.00
N GLY A 145 9.70 6.08 -21.38
CA GLY A 145 9.81 5.80 -19.94
C GLY A 145 9.11 6.83 -19.04
N GLN A 146 8.30 7.73 -19.62
CA GLN A 146 7.60 8.77 -18.87
C GLN A 146 6.64 8.18 -17.81
N ASP A 147 5.94 7.10 -18.14
CA ASP A 147 5.03 6.42 -17.20
C ASP A 147 5.76 5.80 -16.01
N ASP A 148 6.92 5.20 -16.24
CA ASP A 148 7.77 4.67 -15.16
C ASP A 148 8.35 5.79 -14.30
N THR A 149 8.65 6.95 -14.92
CA THR A 149 9.08 8.15 -14.19
C THR A 149 7.95 8.73 -13.32
N ILE A 150 6.73 8.79 -13.87
CA ILE A 150 5.51 9.15 -13.13
C ILE A 150 5.33 8.19 -11.95
N TYR A 151 5.32 6.88 -12.22
CA TYR A 151 5.19 5.83 -11.22
C TYR A 151 6.24 5.98 -10.12
N ASN A 152 7.53 6.09 -10.46
CA ASN A 152 8.62 6.22 -9.48
C ASN A 152 8.41 7.44 -8.54
N ARG A 153 7.96 8.58 -9.08
CA ARG A 153 7.70 9.77 -8.27
C ARG A 153 6.53 9.57 -7.31
N PHE A 154 5.45 8.94 -7.75
CA PHE A 154 4.30 8.64 -6.89
C PHE A 154 4.57 7.49 -5.92
N PHE A 155 5.37 6.50 -6.31
CA PHE A 155 5.84 5.41 -5.46
C PHE A 155 6.61 5.95 -4.26
N ARG A 156 7.59 6.83 -4.51
CA ARG A 156 8.30 7.58 -3.46
C ARG A 156 7.36 8.31 -2.52
N THR A 157 6.34 8.96 -3.09
CA THR A 157 5.35 9.74 -2.32
C THR A 157 4.49 8.82 -1.46
N ALA A 158 4.07 7.69 -2.00
CA ALA A 158 3.29 6.67 -1.30
C ALA A 158 4.06 6.09 -0.12
N ILE A 159 5.33 5.71 -0.30
CA ILE A 159 6.21 5.23 0.78
C ILE A 159 6.36 6.31 1.86
N SER A 160 6.82 7.51 1.50
CA SER A 160 7.10 8.56 2.47
C SER A 160 5.85 8.92 3.28
N LYS A 161 4.70 9.11 2.61
CA LYS A 161 3.44 9.49 3.25
C LYS A 161 2.92 8.40 4.18
N SER A 162 2.91 7.14 3.73
CA SER A 162 2.37 6.02 4.52
C SER A 162 3.22 5.74 5.77
N LEU A 163 4.55 5.68 5.63
CA LEU A 163 5.46 5.50 6.76
C LEU A 163 5.28 6.59 7.82
N ARG A 164 5.31 7.86 7.40
CA ARG A 164 5.17 9.01 8.31
C ARG A 164 3.81 9.06 9.00
N TYR A 165 2.75 8.69 8.30
CA TYR A 165 1.42 8.69 8.87
C TYR A 165 1.25 7.55 9.89
N TYR A 166 1.60 6.31 9.51
CA TYR A 166 1.37 5.12 10.32
C TYR A 166 2.25 5.07 11.56
N PHE A 167 3.49 5.53 11.45
CA PHE A 167 4.47 5.44 12.52
C PHE A 167 4.88 6.82 13.08
N SER A 168 3.96 7.79 13.01
CA SER A 168 4.13 9.15 13.55
C SER A 168 4.43 9.20 15.05
N ASP A 169 4.15 8.13 15.80
CA ASP A 169 4.40 8.05 17.25
C ASP A 169 5.83 7.56 17.59
N TYR A 170 6.63 7.22 16.57
CA TYR A 170 8.04 6.87 16.71
C TYR A 170 8.92 8.09 16.45
N ASP A 171 10.14 8.09 16.99
CA ASP A 171 11.14 9.12 16.74
C ASP A 171 11.97 8.79 15.47
N LYS A 172 12.00 7.52 15.03
CA LYS A 172 12.72 7.07 13.84
C LYS A 172 12.07 5.83 13.19
N ILE A 173 12.09 5.79 11.85
CA ILE A 173 11.71 4.60 11.07
C ILE A 173 12.94 4.02 10.37
N VAL A 174 13.12 2.71 10.47
CA VAL A 174 14.16 1.95 9.78
C VAL A 174 13.50 1.00 8.79
N VAL A 175 13.77 1.17 7.50
CA VAL A 175 13.26 0.29 6.44
C VAL A 175 14.33 -0.75 6.10
N ASN A 176 14.05 -2.02 6.38
CA ASN A 176 15.00 -3.11 6.16
C ASN A 176 15.03 -3.55 4.70
N HIS A 177 13.84 -3.76 4.12
CA HIS A 177 13.67 -4.21 2.74
C HIS A 177 12.54 -3.46 2.05
N ILE A 178 12.67 -3.28 0.74
CA ILE A 178 11.57 -2.91 -0.14
C ILE A 178 11.50 -4.00 -1.22
N CYS A 179 10.41 -4.75 -1.20
CA CYS A 179 10.08 -5.75 -2.19
C CYS A 179 8.99 -5.21 -3.12
N HIS A 180 9.10 -5.52 -4.40
CA HIS A 180 8.12 -5.15 -5.41
C HIS A 180 7.81 -6.37 -6.28
N ASP A 181 6.58 -6.49 -6.77
CA ASP A 181 6.25 -7.55 -7.72
C ASP A 181 7.13 -7.44 -8.98
N ASN A 182 7.32 -8.56 -9.67
CA ASN A 182 8.12 -8.60 -10.89
C ASN A 182 7.50 -7.72 -11.98
N SER A 183 8.22 -6.66 -12.36
CA SER A 183 7.85 -5.76 -13.45
C SER A 183 9.08 -5.48 -14.30
N ASP A 184 9.15 -6.09 -15.49
CA ASP A 184 10.32 -6.01 -16.37
C ASP A 184 10.69 -4.56 -16.71
N SER A 185 9.66 -3.73 -16.94
CA SER A 185 9.83 -2.30 -17.23
C SER A 185 10.50 -1.55 -16.07
N LEU A 186 10.02 -1.76 -14.84
CA LEU A 186 10.55 -1.09 -13.65
C LEU A 186 11.93 -1.62 -13.25
N LYS A 187 12.16 -2.92 -13.40
CA LYS A 187 13.43 -3.56 -13.11
C LYS A 187 14.55 -3.06 -14.01
N THR A 188 14.24 -2.78 -15.27
CA THR A 188 15.21 -2.26 -16.25
C THR A 188 15.26 -0.73 -16.32
N HIS A 189 14.36 -0.03 -15.63
CA HIS A 189 14.33 1.42 -15.59
C HIS A 189 15.52 1.98 -14.79
N GLU A 190 16.24 2.95 -15.36
CA GLU A 190 17.51 3.49 -14.83
C GLU A 190 17.44 3.94 -13.36
N HIS A 191 16.30 4.51 -12.96
CA HIS A 191 16.15 5.13 -11.64
C HIS A 191 15.25 4.37 -10.68
N PHE A 192 14.36 3.50 -11.16
CA PHE A 192 13.32 2.97 -10.28
C PHE A 192 13.89 2.09 -9.15
N PRO A 193 14.87 1.19 -9.40
CA PRO A 193 15.39 0.30 -8.37
C PRO A 193 15.98 0.99 -7.14
N TRP A 194 16.48 2.23 -7.23
CA TRP A 194 17.24 2.86 -6.14
C TRP A 194 16.85 4.31 -5.83
N HIS A 195 16.31 5.06 -6.79
CA HIS A 195 16.17 6.52 -6.65
C HIS A 195 15.12 6.93 -5.61
N SER A 196 14.06 6.13 -5.45
CA SER A 196 13.06 6.37 -4.39
C SER A 196 13.70 6.30 -3.00
N ILE A 197 14.55 5.30 -2.75
CA ILE A 197 15.31 5.15 -1.50
C ILE A 197 16.23 6.36 -1.29
N PHE A 198 17.07 6.65 -2.28
CA PHE A 198 18.01 7.77 -2.23
C PHE A 198 17.31 9.09 -1.91
N LYS A 199 16.19 9.40 -2.58
CA LYS A 199 15.48 10.66 -2.37
C LYS A 199 14.78 10.76 -1.03
N ILE A 200 14.27 9.66 -0.47
CA ILE A 200 13.63 9.69 0.85
C ILE A 200 14.68 9.84 1.95
N GLU A 201 15.79 9.11 1.86
CA GLU A 201 16.89 9.18 2.84
C GLU A 201 17.52 10.58 2.89
N ASN A 202 17.60 11.27 1.74
CA ASN A 202 18.12 12.63 1.65
C ASN A 202 17.05 13.74 1.83
N ASP A 203 15.79 13.41 2.12
CA ASP A 203 14.75 14.40 2.45
C ASP A 203 14.90 14.86 3.92
N ILE A 204 16.02 15.54 4.18
CA ILE A 204 16.40 16.06 5.50
C ILE A 204 15.63 17.36 5.73
N SER A 205 14.59 17.29 6.57
CA SER A 205 13.87 18.45 7.10
C SER A 205 13.68 18.22 8.59
N GLU A 206 13.95 19.24 9.40
CA GLU A 206 13.90 19.14 10.87
C GLU A 206 12.48 18.79 11.37
N ASP A 207 11.44 19.16 10.61
CA ASP A 207 10.02 18.90 10.93
C ASP A 207 9.55 17.49 10.51
N LYS A 208 10.43 16.70 9.89
CA LYS A 208 10.08 15.46 9.21
C LYS A 208 10.62 14.27 10.00
N LEU A 209 9.73 13.34 10.37
CA LEU A 209 10.09 12.04 10.95
C LEU A 209 11.21 11.37 10.13
N PRO A 210 12.38 11.09 10.72
CA PRO A 210 13.50 10.47 10.03
C PRO A 210 13.19 9.05 9.54
N ILE A 211 13.55 8.78 8.29
CA ILE A 211 13.47 7.46 7.66
C ILE A 211 14.86 7.07 7.17
N THR A 212 15.35 5.91 7.59
CA THR A 212 16.65 5.38 7.16
C THR A 212 16.48 4.02 6.50
N PHE A 213 17.24 3.71 5.45
CA PHE A 213 17.14 2.44 4.74
C PHE A 213 18.36 1.57 4.98
N LYS A 214 18.15 0.30 5.35
CA LYS A 214 19.22 -0.71 5.34
C LYS A 214 19.44 -1.32 3.95
N CYS A 215 18.40 -1.33 3.10
CA CYS A 215 18.51 -1.67 1.69
C CYS A 215 18.98 -0.47 0.85
N ARG A 216 19.70 -0.75 -0.24
CA ARG A 216 20.12 0.26 -1.23
C ARG A 216 19.28 0.23 -2.51
N GLU A 217 18.63 -0.90 -2.76
CA GLU A 217 17.80 -1.13 -3.94
C GLU A 217 16.50 -1.84 -3.55
N ILE A 218 15.51 -1.72 -4.43
CA ILE A 218 14.25 -2.44 -4.41
C ILE A 218 14.51 -3.85 -4.95
N THR A 219 14.12 -4.86 -4.17
CA THR A 219 14.18 -6.25 -4.57
C THR A 219 12.92 -6.62 -5.35
N PHE A 220 13.07 -7.11 -6.57
CA PHE A 220 11.96 -7.67 -7.34
C PHE A 220 11.76 -9.13 -6.97
N VAL A 221 10.54 -9.47 -6.56
CA VAL A 221 10.17 -10.80 -6.08
C VAL A 221 9.05 -11.33 -6.95
N ASP A 222 9.21 -12.55 -7.46
CA ASP A 222 8.12 -13.22 -8.18
C ASP A 222 6.97 -13.50 -7.22
N SER A 223 5.75 -13.08 -7.56
CA SER A 223 4.58 -13.33 -6.72
C SER A 223 4.26 -14.82 -6.57
N ASP A 224 4.70 -15.70 -7.47
CA ASP A 224 4.60 -17.14 -7.25
C ASP A 224 5.72 -17.63 -6.31
N HIS A 225 5.35 -17.93 -5.07
CA HIS A 225 6.28 -18.43 -4.04
C HIS A 225 6.99 -19.73 -4.43
N ARG A 226 6.44 -20.49 -5.38
CA ARG A 226 7.07 -21.71 -5.91
C ARG A 226 8.19 -21.40 -6.90
N ILE A 227 8.12 -20.25 -7.57
CA ILE A 227 9.14 -19.76 -8.51
C ILE A 227 10.20 -18.98 -7.74
N SER A 228 9.80 -18.07 -6.84
CA SER A 228 10.74 -17.25 -6.07
C SER A 228 11.52 -18.05 -5.02
N GLY A 229 10.93 -19.13 -4.48
CA GLY A 229 11.45 -19.83 -3.31
C GLY A 229 11.47 -18.97 -2.04
N SER A 230 10.67 -17.91 -1.97
CA SER A 230 10.69 -16.91 -0.90
C SER A 230 9.31 -16.71 -0.28
N ASP A 231 9.28 -16.63 1.06
CA ASP A 231 8.06 -16.28 1.79
C ASP A 231 7.59 -14.83 1.48
N GLU A 232 8.47 -13.96 0.98
CA GLU A 232 8.13 -12.57 0.62
C GLU A 232 7.04 -12.51 -0.47
N SER A 233 6.97 -13.53 -1.32
CA SER A 233 5.93 -13.68 -2.33
C SER A 233 4.52 -13.76 -1.75
N HIS A 234 4.35 -14.18 -0.49
CA HIS A 234 3.04 -14.18 0.16
C HIS A 234 2.56 -12.76 0.45
N PHE A 235 3.47 -11.85 0.82
CA PHE A 235 3.14 -10.45 1.04
C PHE A 235 2.85 -9.72 -0.27
N ILE A 236 3.59 -10.04 -1.35
CA ILE A 236 3.32 -9.53 -2.70
C ILE A 236 1.92 -9.93 -3.17
N GLN A 237 1.58 -11.23 -3.09
CA GLN A 237 0.23 -11.71 -3.42
C GLN A 237 -0.86 -11.06 -2.54
N TYR A 238 -0.55 -10.79 -1.27
CA TYR A 238 -1.51 -10.18 -0.36
C TYR A 238 -1.78 -8.71 -0.70
N ILE A 239 -0.76 -7.92 -1.05
CA ILE A 239 -0.96 -6.53 -1.49
C ILE A 239 -1.62 -6.46 -2.86
N ASP A 240 -1.29 -7.35 -3.81
CA ASP A 240 -2.01 -7.47 -5.10
C ASP A 240 -3.51 -7.71 -4.88
N LEU A 241 -3.85 -8.66 -3.99
CA LEU A 241 -5.24 -8.98 -3.66
C LEU A 241 -5.99 -7.78 -3.07
N LEU A 242 -5.38 -7.07 -2.12
CA LEU A 242 -5.98 -5.87 -1.51
C LEU A 242 -6.10 -4.73 -2.54
N LEU A 243 -5.06 -4.52 -3.34
CA LEU A 243 -5.00 -3.50 -4.40
C LEU A 243 -6.12 -3.74 -5.43
N GLY A 244 -6.24 -4.96 -5.93
CA GLY A 244 -7.24 -5.35 -6.91
C GLY A 244 -8.67 -5.24 -6.37
N ALA A 245 -8.92 -5.70 -5.15
CA ALA A 245 -10.23 -5.62 -4.51
C ALA A 245 -10.67 -4.16 -4.31
N VAL A 246 -9.76 -3.32 -3.81
CA VAL A 246 -10.00 -1.90 -3.59
C VAL A 246 -10.17 -1.15 -4.92
N ARG A 247 -9.32 -1.42 -5.92
CA ARG A 247 -9.44 -0.87 -7.27
C ARG A 247 -10.84 -1.15 -7.82
N LEU A 248 -11.28 -2.41 -7.75
CA LEU A 248 -12.57 -2.81 -8.30
C LEU A 248 -13.75 -2.08 -7.63
N CYS A 249 -13.65 -1.75 -6.33
CA CYS A 249 -14.66 -0.94 -5.66
C CYS A 249 -14.93 0.41 -6.36
N PHE A 250 -13.90 1.04 -6.93
CA PHE A 250 -14.01 2.34 -7.59
C PHE A 250 -14.08 2.26 -9.13
N HIS A 251 -14.04 1.06 -9.71
CA HIS A 251 -14.12 0.86 -11.15
C HIS A 251 -15.39 0.13 -11.58
N GLY A 252 -16.09 -0.48 -10.63
CA GLY A 252 -17.39 -1.11 -10.87
C GLY A 252 -17.28 -2.59 -11.20
N ASN A 253 -18.42 -3.18 -11.52
CA ASN A 253 -18.55 -4.63 -11.74
C ASN A 253 -17.78 -5.09 -12.98
N VAL A 254 -17.10 -6.22 -12.86
CA VAL A 254 -16.50 -6.94 -14.01
C VAL A 254 -17.28 -8.22 -14.28
N LYS A 255 -17.09 -8.85 -15.46
CA LYS A 255 -17.74 -10.12 -15.84
C LYS A 255 -17.32 -11.34 -14.99
N ASN A 256 -16.57 -11.13 -13.91
CA ASN A 256 -16.05 -12.19 -13.05
C ASN A 256 -16.65 -12.07 -11.65
N ASP A 257 -17.57 -12.98 -11.34
CA ASP A 257 -18.29 -13.04 -10.06
C ASP A 257 -17.35 -13.17 -8.86
N ASN A 258 -16.27 -13.96 -8.98
CA ASN A 258 -15.31 -14.14 -7.89
C ASN A 258 -14.65 -12.80 -7.51
N LYS A 259 -14.20 -12.02 -8.51
CA LYS A 259 -13.60 -10.70 -8.27
C LYS A 259 -14.60 -9.75 -7.63
N ASN A 260 -15.85 -9.73 -8.12
CA ASN A 260 -16.92 -8.90 -7.56
C ASN A 260 -17.19 -9.29 -6.09
N LEU A 261 -17.31 -10.58 -5.77
CA LEU A 261 -17.53 -11.06 -4.40
C LEU A 261 -16.42 -10.62 -3.44
N ILE A 262 -15.15 -10.75 -3.85
CA ILE A 262 -14.00 -10.29 -3.07
C ILE A 262 -14.08 -8.78 -2.83
N ALA A 263 -14.35 -7.98 -3.87
CA ALA A 263 -14.44 -6.53 -3.73
C ALA A 263 -15.65 -6.10 -2.88
N LEU A 264 -16.84 -6.69 -3.08
CA LEU A 264 -18.04 -6.45 -2.27
C LEU A 264 -17.76 -6.65 -0.77
N LYS A 265 -16.98 -7.67 -0.41
CA LYS A 265 -16.59 -7.96 0.98
C LYS A 265 -15.73 -6.84 1.60
N THR A 266 -14.95 -6.11 0.80
CA THR A 266 -14.09 -5.01 1.26
C THR A 266 -14.80 -3.65 1.35
N ILE A 267 -15.96 -3.48 0.70
CA ILE A 267 -16.71 -2.20 0.69
C ILE A 267 -16.87 -1.56 2.08
N PRO A 268 -17.22 -2.29 3.16
CA PRO A 268 -17.47 -1.66 4.46
C PRO A 268 -16.27 -0.91 5.05
N ILE A 269 -15.04 -1.39 4.80
CA ILE A 269 -13.82 -0.69 5.22
C ILE A 269 -13.41 0.36 4.20
N VAL A 270 -13.51 0.06 2.89
CA VAL A 270 -13.19 0.99 1.80
C VAL A 270 -14.00 2.28 1.91
N LYS A 271 -15.32 2.18 2.12
CA LYS A 271 -16.22 3.33 2.34
C LYS A 271 -15.74 4.26 3.45
N ARG A 272 -15.15 3.71 4.51
CA ARG A 272 -14.72 4.49 5.67
C ARG A 272 -13.33 5.11 5.49
N ILE A 273 -12.41 4.40 4.86
CA ILE A 273 -11.04 4.90 4.65
C ILE A 273 -10.93 5.83 3.43
N ALA A 274 -11.88 5.76 2.50
CA ALA A 274 -12.02 6.66 1.35
C ALA A 274 -13.06 7.78 1.58
N ASP A 275 -13.54 7.96 2.80
CA ASP A 275 -14.41 9.07 3.17
C ASP A 275 -13.63 10.12 3.99
N GLU A 276 -13.63 11.36 3.52
CA GLU A 276 -12.94 12.50 4.14
C GLU A 276 -13.38 12.71 5.59
N SER A 277 -14.64 12.41 5.92
CA SER A 277 -15.17 12.64 7.27
C SER A 277 -14.74 11.58 8.29
N SER A 278 -14.36 10.37 7.84
CA SER A 278 -14.18 9.22 8.72
C SER A 278 -12.83 8.50 8.58
N TRP A 279 -12.02 8.80 7.56
CA TRP A 279 -10.75 8.09 7.31
C TRP A 279 -9.71 8.16 8.44
N ARG A 280 -9.82 9.15 9.34
CA ARG A 280 -8.98 9.27 10.55
C ARG A 280 -9.65 8.81 11.84
N ASN A 281 -10.82 8.17 11.79
CA ASN A 281 -11.52 7.78 13.02
C ASN A 281 -10.75 6.70 13.81
N PRO A 282 -10.20 7.02 15.00
CA PRO A 282 -9.45 6.06 15.81
C PRO A 282 -10.35 4.99 16.43
N ASN A 283 -11.65 5.25 16.57
CA ASN A 283 -12.62 4.37 17.21
C ASN A 283 -13.38 3.49 16.20
N SER A 284 -12.87 3.36 14.98
CA SER A 284 -13.46 2.48 13.98
C SER A 284 -13.38 1.03 14.41
N ARG A 285 -14.46 0.26 14.23
CA ARG A 285 -14.49 -1.19 14.46
C ARG A 285 -13.46 -1.97 13.63
N PHE A 286 -12.93 -1.36 12.56
CA PHE A 286 -11.92 -1.94 11.68
C PHE A 286 -10.48 -1.56 12.08
N CYS A 287 -10.31 -0.67 13.07
CA CYS A 287 -9.00 -0.18 13.54
C CYS A 287 -8.08 0.30 12.40
N TYR A 288 -8.60 1.00 11.40
CA TYR A 288 -7.79 1.45 10.25
C TYR A 288 -6.95 2.71 10.51
N HIS A 289 -7.23 3.47 11.58
CA HIS A 289 -6.50 4.70 11.87
C HIS A 289 -5.01 4.42 12.04
N LYS A 290 -4.15 5.20 11.38
CA LYS A 290 -2.71 4.96 11.27
C LYS A 290 -2.30 3.56 10.77
N ARG A 291 -3.19 2.85 10.08
CA ARG A 291 -2.91 1.50 9.54
C ARG A 291 -3.29 1.35 8.07
N CYS A 292 -4.46 1.83 7.69
CA CYS A 292 -5.00 1.66 6.34
C CYS A 292 -5.43 3.01 5.78
N SER A 293 -5.10 3.29 4.53
CA SER A 293 -5.50 4.52 3.86
C SER A 293 -5.56 4.35 2.35
N ILE A 294 -6.55 4.97 1.74
CA ILE A 294 -6.69 5.09 0.28
C ILE A 294 -6.68 6.57 -0.06
N ASP A 295 -5.87 6.99 -1.02
CA ASP A 295 -5.86 8.37 -1.53
C ASP A 295 -5.96 8.37 -3.05
N PHE A 296 -6.45 9.49 -3.58
CA PHE A 296 -6.54 9.74 -5.01
C PHE A 296 -5.81 11.03 -5.37
N PHE A 297 -5.29 11.08 -6.59
CA PHE A 297 -4.57 12.23 -7.13
C PHE A 297 -4.82 12.37 -8.64
N PRO A 298 -4.84 13.59 -9.19
CA PRO A 298 -4.90 14.87 -8.48
C PRO A 298 -6.35 15.23 -8.12
N LYS A 299 -6.54 16.06 -7.11
CA LYS A 299 -7.85 16.63 -6.72
C LYS A 299 -8.42 17.59 -7.77
N GLN A 300 -7.56 18.23 -8.56
CA GLN A 300 -7.89 19.15 -9.65
C GLN A 300 -6.93 18.89 -10.81
N LYS A 301 -7.39 19.11 -12.04
CA LYS A 301 -6.54 19.08 -13.24
C LYS A 301 -5.31 19.94 -13.03
N LEU A 302 -4.13 19.39 -13.33
CA LEU A 302 -2.88 20.13 -13.29
C LEU A 302 -2.58 20.61 -14.71
N SER A 303 -2.68 21.92 -14.95
CA SER A 303 -2.33 22.53 -16.23
C SER A 303 -0.95 23.19 -16.19
N ALA A 304 -0.30 23.35 -17.35
CA ALA A 304 0.97 24.05 -17.46
C ALA A 304 0.87 25.54 -17.07
N GLU A 305 -0.33 26.12 -17.24
CA GLU A 305 -0.64 27.54 -17.05
C GLU A 305 -0.87 27.92 -15.57
N ASP A 306 -0.98 26.95 -14.67
CA ASP A 306 -1.04 27.15 -13.22
C ASP A 306 0.32 27.64 -12.68
N ASN A 307 0.48 28.97 -12.71
CA ASN A 307 1.71 29.73 -12.51
C ASN A 307 2.42 29.51 -11.16
N PHE A 308 3.74 29.70 -11.16
CA PHE A 308 4.71 29.38 -10.10
C PHE A 308 4.41 29.97 -8.71
N LEU A 309 3.69 31.10 -8.61
CA LEU A 309 3.34 31.78 -7.35
C LEU A 309 2.05 31.22 -6.69
N TYR A 310 1.17 30.56 -7.44
CA TYR A 310 0.02 29.82 -6.92
C TYR A 310 0.40 28.40 -6.45
N LYS A 311 1.65 27.99 -6.67
CA LYS A 311 2.13 26.61 -6.44
C LYS A 311 2.36 26.28 -4.97
N GLU A 312 2.74 27.20 -4.08
CA GLU A 312 3.08 26.82 -2.70
C GLU A 312 1.85 26.51 -1.82
N SER A 313 0.77 27.31 -1.92
CA SER A 313 -0.43 27.11 -1.09
C SER A 313 -1.32 25.96 -1.57
N LYS A 314 -1.42 25.72 -2.89
CA LYS A 314 -2.17 24.58 -3.46
C LYS A 314 -1.39 23.24 -3.45
N ARG A 315 -0.04 23.24 -3.45
CA ARG A 315 0.77 22.01 -3.38
C ARG A 315 0.47 21.14 -2.15
N LEU A 316 -0.02 21.76 -1.08
CA LEU A 316 -0.22 21.08 0.21
C LEU A 316 -1.48 20.19 0.26
N ASN A 317 -2.38 20.25 -0.72
CA ASN A 317 -3.63 19.47 -0.67
C ASN A 317 -4.14 18.96 -2.04
N CYS A 318 -3.24 18.36 -2.83
CA CYS A 318 -3.60 17.77 -4.13
C CYS A 318 -4.14 16.34 -4.05
N PHE A 319 -4.11 15.70 -2.88
CA PHE A 319 -4.70 14.38 -2.65
C PHE A 319 -6.14 14.52 -2.16
N TYR A 320 -6.98 13.50 -2.39
CA TYR A 320 -8.35 13.48 -1.90
C TYR A 320 -8.82 12.05 -1.57
N LYS A 321 -9.89 11.95 -0.76
CA LYS A 321 -10.52 10.67 -0.36
C LYS A 321 -11.78 10.31 -1.14
N ASN A 322 -12.69 11.27 -1.29
CA ASN A 322 -14.09 11.06 -1.71
C ASN A 322 -14.26 10.70 -3.20
N ARG A 323 -13.73 9.57 -3.66
CA ARG A 323 -14.05 9.00 -4.98
C ARG A 323 -15.29 8.12 -4.88
N PRO A 324 -16.27 8.21 -5.82
CA PRO A 324 -17.44 7.35 -5.83
C PRO A 324 -17.06 5.86 -5.88
N ILE A 325 -17.72 5.05 -5.06
CA ILE A 325 -17.68 3.60 -5.14
C ILE A 325 -18.71 3.18 -6.19
N LEU A 326 -18.25 2.48 -7.22
CA LEU A 326 -19.03 2.13 -8.41
C LEU A 326 -19.46 0.67 -8.41
N ILE A 327 -18.83 -0.17 -7.58
CA ILE A 327 -19.28 -1.56 -7.43
C ILE A 327 -20.63 -1.56 -6.72
N ASP A 328 -21.61 -2.24 -7.30
CA ASP A 328 -22.96 -2.34 -6.75
C ASP A 328 -23.23 -3.78 -6.31
N ASP A 329 -23.94 -3.92 -5.18
CA ASP A 329 -24.51 -5.20 -4.81
C ASP A 329 -25.84 -5.27 -5.55
N ASP A 330 -25.91 -6.04 -6.65
CA ASP A 330 -27.12 -6.27 -7.46
C ASP A 330 -28.34 -6.75 -6.63
N LYS A 331 -28.16 -6.98 -5.32
CA LYS A 331 -29.19 -7.32 -4.33
C LYS A 331 -29.84 -6.13 -3.62
N GLN A 332 -29.43 -4.88 -3.86
CA GLN A 332 -30.23 -3.72 -3.40
C GLN A 332 -31.30 -3.40 -4.45
N PRO A 333 -32.60 -3.56 -4.15
CA PRO A 333 -33.64 -3.11 -5.06
C PRO A 333 -33.48 -1.60 -5.27
N ARG A 334 -33.34 -1.19 -6.53
CA ARG A 334 -33.32 0.22 -6.92
C ARG A 334 -34.65 0.83 -6.48
N LEU A 335 -34.61 1.71 -5.47
CA LEU A 335 -35.74 2.55 -5.10
C LEU A 335 -35.80 3.77 -6.01
N PHE A 336 -35.84 3.59 -7.33
CA PHE A 336 -36.27 4.61 -8.30
C PHE A 336 -36.81 3.95 -9.55
#